data_AF-A0A7X8MPH7-F1
#
_entry.id   AF-A0A7X8MPH7-F1
#
_cell.length_a   1.000
_cell.length_b   1.000
_cell.length_c   1.000
_cell.angle_alpha   90.00
_cell.angle_beta   90.00
_cell.angle_gamma   90.00
#
_symmetry.space_group_name_H-M   'P 1'
#
loop_
_entity.id
_entity.type
_entity.pdbx_description
1 polymer ?
#
loop_
_entity_poly.entity_id
_entity_poly.type
_entity_poly.pdbx_seq_one_letter_code
_entity_poly.pdbx_strand_id
1 'polypeptide(L)'
;MLERMDLNRRYSNFSELVAAASARELGFMIINAEYTRAFSVRLKKIISELDEKRRALASISCMFNTKGDIAIIDETLVGKFLAIRYKSIMEEHYRGMPLNKIARSLMDGGEKKLLDFLSLSYDVIYETLHEIYKEIKCRKDILKVHKEKYNIASYNKEDAAMVTIVLMVLEDIIKYLGRKESYILTISALKVSKSFSAY
;
A
#
# COMPACT_ATOMS: atom_id res chain seq x y z
N MET A 1 -4.82 -13.98 17.65
CA MET A 1 -3.37 -14.26 17.51
C MET A 1 -3.23 -15.18 16.31
N LEU A 2 -3.03 -14.64 15.11
CA LEU A 2 -2.91 -15.43 13.87
C LEU A 2 -1.42 -15.72 13.66
N GLU A 3 -1.03 -16.97 13.90
CA GLU A 3 0.36 -17.42 13.80
C GLU A 3 0.82 -17.50 12.33
N ARG A 4 2.11 -17.23 12.13
CA ARG A 4 2.90 -17.20 10.88
C ARG A 4 2.57 -18.29 9.83
N MET A 5 1.95 -19.40 10.23
CA MET A 5 1.51 -20.48 9.35
C MET A 5 0.27 -20.14 8.50
N ASP A 6 -0.59 -19.21 8.91
CA ASP A 6 -1.88 -18.99 8.23
C ASP A 6 -1.75 -18.09 6.98
N LEU A 7 -0.87 -17.08 7.01
CA LEU A 7 -0.67 -16.14 5.90
C LEU A 7 0.12 -16.74 4.73
N ASN A 8 1.14 -17.56 4.99
CA ASN A 8 1.89 -18.25 3.94
C ASN A 8 1.08 -19.34 3.22
N ARG A 9 0.02 -19.86 3.87
CA ARG A 9 -0.95 -20.75 3.23
C ARG A 9 -1.98 -19.99 2.40
N ARG A 10 -2.30 -18.76 2.80
CA ARG A 10 -3.33 -17.93 2.17
C ARG A 10 -2.86 -17.24 0.88
N TYR A 11 -1.56 -16.98 0.75
CA TYR A 11 -0.99 -16.27 -0.41
C TYR A 11 0.12 -17.08 -1.06
N SER A 12 0.05 -17.24 -2.37
CA SER A 12 1.01 -18.02 -3.15
C SER A 12 2.39 -17.36 -3.23
N ASN A 13 2.45 -16.04 -3.06
CA ASN A 13 3.68 -15.26 -3.10
C ASN A 13 3.54 -13.89 -2.40
N PHE A 14 4.67 -13.22 -2.15
CA PHE A 14 4.72 -11.94 -1.43
C PHE A 14 4.03 -10.80 -2.20
N SER A 15 4.06 -10.82 -3.53
CA SER A 15 3.36 -9.81 -4.33
C SER A 15 1.84 -9.92 -4.18
N GLU A 16 1.32 -11.16 -4.06
CA GLU A 16 -0.10 -11.40 -3.82
C GLU A 16 -0.53 -10.94 -2.42
N LEU A 17 0.31 -11.16 -1.41
CA LEU A 17 0.11 -10.58 -0.08
C LEU A 17 -0.01 -9.06 -0.17
N VAL A 18 0.96 -8.38 -0.79
CA VAL A 18 0.95 -6.91 -0.90
C VAL A 18 -0.32 -6.42 -1.60
N ALA A 19 -0.75 -7.10 -2.66
CA ALA A 19 -1.98 -6.74 -3.37
C ALA A 19 -3.22 -6.89 -2.48
N ALA A 20 -3.35 -8.02 -1.79
CA ALA A 20 -4.50 -8.33 -0.95
C ALA A 20 -4.55 -7.47 0.31
N ALA A 21 -3.42 -7.25 0.98
CA ALA A 21 -3.30 -6.34 2.12
C ALA A 21 -3.70 -4.93 1.70
N SER A 22 -3.14 -4.42 0.60
CA SER A 22 -3.47 -3.08 0.09
C SER A 22 -4.95 -2.93 -0.22
N ALA A 23 -5.54 -3.87 -0.96
CA ALA A 23 -6.97 -3.81 -1.28
C ALA A 23 -7.84 -3.84 -0.02
N ARG A 24 -7.52 -4.72 0.94
CA ARG A 24 -8.24 -4.86 2.21
C ARG A 24 -8.16 -3.58 3.03
N GLU A 25 -6.98 -3.01 3.23
CA GLU A 25 -6.80 -1.81 4.04
C GLU A 25 -7.40 -0.57 3.38
N LEU A 26 -7.29 -0.44 2.06
CA LEU A 26 -7.95 0.63 1.29
C LEU A 26 -9.47 0.53 1.42
N GLY A 27 -10.06 -0.64 1.16
CA GLY A 27 -11.50 -0.86 1.30
C GLY A 27 -11.98 -0.70 2.74
N PHE A 28 -11.16 -1.08 3.72
CA PHE A 28 -11.47 -0.89 5.14
C PHE A 28 -11.38 0.57 5.59
N MET A 29 -10.59 1.41 4.93
CA MET A 29 -10.36 2.78 5.40
C MET A 29 -11.13 3.85 4.62
N ILE A 30 -11.18 3.71 3.29
CA ILE A 30 -11.67 4.73 2.37
C ILE A 30 -13.20 4.60 2.19
N ILE A 31 -13.90 5.71 2.39
CA ILE A 31 -15.34 5.85 2.08
C ILE A 31 -15.50 6.35 0.65
N ASN A 32 -14.70 7.35 0.28
CA ASN A 32 -14.68 7.95 -1.05
C ASN A 32 -13.30 8.57 -1.32
N ALA A 33 -12.93 8.72 -2.58
CA ALA A 33 -11.66 9.33 -2.95
C ALA A 33 -11.76 10.08 -4.28
N GLU A 34 -10.96 11.14 -4.40
CA GLU A 34 -10.64 11.77 -5.67
C GLU A 34 -9.30 11.23 -6.17
N TYR A 35 -9.22 10.93 -7.46
CA TYR A 35 -8.03 10.39 -8.09
C TYR A 35 -7.26 11.48 -8.83
N THR A 36 -5.94 11.32 -8.93
CA THR A 36 -5.15 12.25 -9.73
C THR A 36 -5.51 12.11 -11.20
N ARG A 37 -5.44 13.23 -11.93
CA ARG A 37 -5.67 13.22 -13.39
C ARG A 37 -4.62 12.37 -14.11
N ALA A 38 -3.37 12.43 -13.66
CA ALA A 38 -2.28 11.63 -14.22
C ALA A 38 -2.57 10.13 -14.11
N PHE A 39 -3.04 9.67 -12.94
CA PHE A 39 -3.44 8.27 -12.75
C PHE A 39 -4.65 7.91 -13.63
N SER A 40 -5.68 8.77 -13.67
CA SER A 40 -6.86 8.56 -14.52
C SER A 40 -6.50 8.38 -15.99
N VAL A 41 -5.65 9.26 -16.54
CA VAL A 41 -5.18 9.19 -17.92
C VAL A 41 -4.37 7.91 -18.18
N ARG A 42 -3.44 7.57 -17.27
CA ARG A 42 -2.61 6.37 -17.40
C ARG A 42 -3.46 5.10 -17.40
N LEU A 43 -4.41 4.99 -16.47
CA LEU A 43 -5.29 3.82 -16.36
C LEU A 43 -6.21 3.71 -17.58
N LYS A 44 -6.77 4.82 -18.05
CA LYS A 44 -7.59 4.84 -19.26
C LYS A 44 -6.82 4.37 -20.50
N LYS A 45 -5.56 4.78 -20.64
CA LYS A 45 -4.67 4.31 -21.72
C LYS A 45 -4.45 2.80 -21.62
N ILE A 46 -4.09 2.28 -20.44
CA ILE A 46 -3.91 0.84 -20.23
C ILE A 46 -5.17 0.06 -20.61
N ILE A 47 -6.36 0.50 -20.17
CA ILE A 47 -7.63 -0.16 -20.49
C ILE A 47 -7.92 -0.12 -22.01
N SER A 48 -7.58 0.97 -22.69
CA SER A 48 -7.78 1.10 -24.14
C SER A 48 -6.90 0.17 -24.98
N GLU A 49 -5.76 -0.26 -24.43
CA GLU A 49 -4.82 -1.19 -25.08
C GLU A 49 -5.20 -2.67 -24.86
N LEU A 50 -6.18 -2.96 -23.99
CA LEU A 50 -6.69 -4.32 -23.77
C LEU A 50 -7.53 -4.81 -24.95
N ASP A 51 -7.51 -6.13 -25.16
CA ASP A 51 -8.48 -6.81 -26.02
C ASP A 51 -9.92 -6.61 -25.53
N GLU A 52 -10.89 -6.84 -26.41
CA GLU A 52 -12.30 -6.54 -26.15
C GLU A 52 -12.84 -7.23 -24.88
N LYS A 53 -12.49 -8.50 -24.68
CA LYS A 53 -12.94 -9.29 -23.51
C LYS A 53 -12.36 -8.73 -22.21
N ARG A 54 -11.05 -8.43 -22.19
CA ARG A 54 -10.37 -7.86 -21.02
C ARG A 54 -10.81 -6.43 -20.74
N ARG A 55 -11.08 -5.65 -21.78
CA ARG A 55 -11.61 -4.28 -21.67
C ARG A 55 -12.99 -4.27 -21.04
N ALA A 56 -13.88 -5.18 -21.46
CA ALA A 56 -15.21 -5.34 -20.86
C ALA A 56 -15.12 -5.68 -19.36
N LEU A 57 -14.22 -6.59 -18.97
CA LEU A 57 -13.98 -6.88 -17.55
C LEU A 57 -13.41 -5.67 -16.79
N ALA A 58 -12.47 -4.94 -17.38
CA ALA A 58 -11.89 -3.74 -16.76
C ALA A 58 -12.94 -2.64 -16.53
N SER A 59 -13.95 -2.52 -17.40
CA SER A 59 -15.04 -1.55 -17.23
C SER A 59 -15.98 -1.85 -16.05
N ILE A 60 -15.97 -3.08 -15.53
CA ILE A 60 -16.69 -3.44 -14.29
C ILE A 60 -15.90 -2.96 -13.06
N SER A 61 -14.57 -2.99 -13.13
CA SER A 61 -13.68 -2.62 -12.02
C SER A 61 -13.27 -1.14 -12.01
N CYS A 62 -13.55 -0.38 -13.07
CA CYS A 62 -13.21 1.04 -13.14
C CYS A 62 -14.16 1.79 -14.09
N MET A 63 -14.76 2.87 -13.59
CA MET A 63 -15.63 3.77 -14.35
C MET A 63 -15.04 5.18 -14.37
N PHE A 64 -15.16 5.86 -15.52
CA PHE A 64 -14.71 7.23 -15.70
C PHE A 64 -15.90 8.16 -15.87
N ASN A 65 -15.80 9.38 -15.35
CA ASN A 65 -16.78 10.43 -15.59
C ASN A 65 -16.65 11.00 -17.02
N THR A 66 -17.54 11.92 -17.40
CA THR A 66 -17.55 12.57 -18.72
C THR A 66 -16.29 13.39 -19.01
N LYS A 67 -15.55 13.82 -17.97
CA LYS A 67 -14.27 14.53 -18.10
C LYS A 67 -13.08 13.57 -18.27
N GLY A 68 -13.31 12.26 -18.12
CA GLY A 68 -12.29 11.23 -18.22
C GLY A 68 -11.52 10.98 -16.92
N ASP A 69 -11.96 11.54 -15.80
CA ASP A 69 -11.40 11.23 -14.48
C ASP A 69 -12.07 9.96 -13.92
N ILE A 70 -11.35 9.19 -13.11
CA ILE A 70 -11.91 8.02 -12.44
C ILE A 70 -13.04 8.48 -11.51
N ALA A 71 -14.23 7.92 -11.72
CA ALA A 71 -15.39 8.13 -10.86
C ALA A 71 -15.48 7.03 -9.78
N ILE A 72 -15.24 5.78 -10.18
CA ILE A 72 -15.28 4.60 -9.32
C ILE A 72 -14.17 3.66 -9.75
N ILE A 73 -13.46 3.07 -8.79
CA ILE A 73 -12.48 2.01 -9.03
C ILE A 73 -12.53 1.01 -7.88
N ASP A 74 -12.48 -0.27 -8.23
CA ASP A 74 -12.40 -1.39 -7.30
C ASP A 74 -11.05 -1.37 -6.56
N GLU A 75 -11.08 -1.46 -5.23
CA GLU A 75 -9.89 -1.51 -4.37
C GLU A 75 -8.95 -2.67 -4.73
N THR A 76 -9.47 -3.76 -5.29
CA THR A 76 -8.69 -4.90 -5.81
C THR A 76 -7.82 -4.47 -6.99
N LEU A 77 -8.32 -3.59 -7.87
CA LEU A 77 -7.54 -3.06 -8.99
C LEU A 77 -6.43 -2.14 -8.49
N VAL A 78 -6.73 -1.30 -7.50
CA VAL A 78 -5.74 -0.42 -6.84
C VAL A 78 -4.66 -1.26 -6.14
N GLY A 79 -5.05 -2.28 -5.37
CA GLY A 79 -4.12 -3.17 -4.68
C GLY A 79 -3.19 -3.91 -5.64
N LYS A 80 -3.71 -4.40 -6.79
CA LYS A 80 -2.88 -5.01 -7.84
C LYS A 80 -1.91 -4.01 -8.45
N PHE A 81 -2.35 -2.80 -8.76
CA PHE A 81 -1.48 -1.74 -9.29
C PHE A 81 -0.35 -1.42 -8.30
N LEU A 82 -0.69 -1.27 -7.02
CA LEU A 82 0.27 -1.03 -5.94
C LEU A 82 1.28 -2.16 -5.85
N ALA A 83 0.84 -3.42 -5.86
CA ALA A 83 1.74 -4.58 -5.81
C ALA A 83 2.70 -4.66 -7.00
N ILE A 84 2.24 -4.30 -8.21
CA ILE A 84 3.10 -4.25 -9.41
C ILE A 84 4.18 -3.18 -9.25
N ARG A 85 3.80 -1.96 -8.84
CA ARG A 85 4.74 -0.86 -8.59
C ARG A 85 5.72 -1.21 -7.48
N TYR A 86 5.19 -1.74 -6.38
CA TYR A 86 5.97 -2.21 -5.24
C TYR A 86 7.00 -3.25 -5.66
N LYS A 87 6.57 -4.31 -6.35
CA LYS A 87 7.49 -5.34 -6.85
C LYS A 87 8.58 -4.74 -7.72
N SER A 88 8.21 -3.92 -8.71
CA SER A 88 9.19 -3.33 -9.64
C SER A 88 10.27 -2.53 -8.91
N ILE A 89 9.88 -1.63 -8.01
CA ILE A 89 10.81 -0.74 -7.30
C ILE A 89 11.68 -1.53 -6.31
N MET A 90 11.07 -2.47 -5.59
CA MET A 90 11.80 -3.31 -4.64
C MET A 90 12.81 -4.22 -5.38
N GLU A 91 12.43 -4.86 -6.48
CA GLU A 91 13.37 -5.69 -7.25
C GLU A 91 14.51 -4.84 -7.82
N GLU A 92 14.24 -3.64 -8.34
CA GLU A 92 15.25 -2.70 -8.82
C GLU A 92 16.24 -2.30 -7.71
N HIS A 93 15.74 -1.88 -6.55
CA HIS A 93 16.57 -1.48 -5.40
C HIS A 93 17.49 -2.61 -4.93
N TYR A 94 16.99 -3.85 -4.96
CA TYR A 94 17.74 -5.05 -4.59
C TYR A 94 18.44 -5.71 -5.78
N ARG A 95 18.86 -4.91 -6.79
CA ARG A 95 19.70 -5.32 -7.92
C ARG A 95 19.09 -6.46 -8.75
N GLY A 96 17.79 -6.39 -9.01
CA GLY A 96 17.02 -7.37 -9.77
C GLY A 96 16.72 -8.66 -9.01
N MET A 97 16.99 -8.73 -7.70
CA MET A 97 16.63 -9.91 -6.92
C MET A 97 15.10 -10.06 -6.89
N PRO A 98 14.54 -11.25 -7.23
CA PRO A 98 13.09 -11.47 -7.18
C PRO A 98 12.51 -11.18 -5.81
N LEU A 99 11.34 -10.54 -5.76
CA LEU A 99 10.72 -10.06 -4.51
C LEU A 99 10.53 -11.16 -3.47
N ASN A 100 10.12 -12.36 -3.89
CA ASN A 100 9.98 -13.52 -3.00
C ASN A 100 11.31 -14.00 -2.40
N LYS A 101 12.44 -13.78 -3.08
CA LYS A 101 13.76 -14.08 -2.53
C LYS A 101 14.21 -13.02 -1.53
N ILE A 102 13.91 -11.74 -1.81
CA ILE A 102 14.13 -10.64 -0.85
C ILE A 102 13.37 -10.95 0.44
N ALA A 103 12.06 -11.19 0.37
CA ALA A 103 11.22 -11.48 1.53
C ALA A 103 11.73 -12.68 2.33
N ARG A 104 12.12 -13.78 1.67
CA ARG A 104 12.72 -14.95 2.34
C ARG A 104 14.03 -14.60 3.06
N SER A 105 14.93 -13.84 2.42
CA SER A 105 16.19 -13.43 3.05
C SER A 105 16.00 -12.58 4.30
N LEU A 106 14.86 -11.89 4.39
CA LEU A 106 14.48 -11.05 5.53
C LEU A 106 13.83 -11.84 6.66
N MET A 107 13.47 -13.11 6.48
CA MET A 107 13.00 -13.97 7.58
C MET A 107 14.17 -14.43 8.46
N ASP A 108 15.35 -14.62 7.85
CA ASP A 108 16.57 -15.08 8.52
C ASP A 108 17.60 -13.96 8.72
N GLY A 109 17.32 -12.77 8.17
CA GLY A 109 18.20 -11.61 8.21
C GLY A 109 18.26 -10.88 9.55
N GLY A 110 19.29 -10.05 9.70
CA GLY A 110 19.46 -9.16 10.86
C GLY A 110 18.57 -7.92 10.82
N GLU A 111 18.39 -7.29 11.98
CA GLU A 111 17.46 -6.17 12.21
C GLU A 111 17.68 -4.98 11.28
N LYS A 112 18.93 -4.58 11.01
CA LYS A 112 19.23 -3.47 10.10
C LYS A 112 18.63 -3.70 8.71
N LYS A 113 18.83 -4.88 8.13
CA LYS A 113 18.30 -5.21 6.80
C LYS A 113 16.77 -5.18 6.76
N LEU A 114 16.13 -5.61 7.85
CA LEU A 114 14.68 -5.56 8.00
C LEU A 114 14.18 -4.11 8.06
N LEU A 115 14.81 -3.26 8.86
CA LEU A 115 14.44 -1.85 8.98
C LEU A 115 14.62 -1.10 7.66
N ASP A 116 15.74 -1.34 6.96
CA ASP A 116 15.99 -0.75 5.64
C ASP A 116 14.89 -1.16 4.64
N PHE A 117 14.53 -2.46 4.63
CA PHE A 117 13.46 -2.98 3.78
C PHE A 117 12.09 -2.38 4.12
N LEU A 118 11.73 -2.32 5.40
CA LEU A 118 10.44 -1.78 5.84
C LEU A 118 10.34 -0.26 5.60
N SER A 119 11.45 0.46 5.78
CA SER A 119 11.56 1.88 5.49
C SER A 119 11.34 2.15 4.00
N LEU A 120 11.98 1.38 3.12
CA LEU A 120 11.76 1.49 1.68
C LEU A 120 10.34 1.07 1.30
N SER A 121 9.82 0.01 1.92
CA SER A 121 8.45 -0.44 1.69
C SER A 121 7.43 0.64 1.99
N TYR A 122 7.60 1.35 3.12
CA TYR A 122 6.79 2.51 3.47
C TYR A 122 6.82 3.55 2.34
N ASP A 123 8.02 3.95 1.89
CA ASP A 123 8.17 4.99 0.87
C ASP A 123 7.49 4.60 -0.44
N VAL A 124 7.69 3.36 -0.88
CA VAL A 124 7.11 2.87 -2.13
C VAL A 124 5.59 2.83 -2.06
N ILE A 125 5.01 2.38 -0.94
CA ILE A 125 3.56 2.34 -0.74
C ILE A 125 3.01 3.78 -0.68
N TYR A 126 3.63 4.65 0.11
CA TYR A 126 3.22 6.05 0.26
C TYR A 126 3.24 6.80 -1.07
N GLU A 127 4.37 6.77 -1.80
CA GLU A 127 4.49 7.45 -3.09
C GLU A 127 3.51 6.90 -4.12
N THR A 128 3.28 5.58 -4.13
CA THR A 128 2.30 4.98 -5.04
C THR A 128 0.88 5.44 -4.72
N LEU A 129 0.50 5.52 -3.43
CA LEU A 129 -0.81 6.04 -3.04
C LEU A 129 -0.95 7.53 -3.35
N HIS A 130 0.11 8.30 -3.16
CA HIS A 130 0.16 9.73 -3.49
C HIS A 130 0.04 9.97 -5.02
N GLU A 131 0.62 9.10 -5.85
CA GLU A 131 0.41 9.13 -7.30
C GLU A 131 -1.06 8.86 -7.69
N ILE A 132 -1.77 8.04 -6.93
CA ILE A 132 -3.14 7.58 -7.22
C ILE A 132 -4.18 8.58 -6.74
N TYR A 133 -4.05 9.03 -5.49
CA TYR A 133 -5.08 9.77 -4.77
C TYR A 133 -4.76 11.26 -4.69
N LYS A 134 -5.73 12.08 -5.07
CA LYS A 134 -5.74 13.51 -4.84
C LYS A 134 -6.34 13.86 -3.47
N GLU A 135 -7.44 13.22 -3.10
CA GLU A 135 -8.11 13.40 -1.81
C GLU A 135 -8.69 12.07 -1.34
N ILE A 136 -8.59 11.80 -0.03
CA ILE A 136 -9.15 10.59 0.60
C ILE A 136 -10.13 10.99 1.69
N LYS A 137 -11.40 10.58 1.54
CA LYS A 137 -12.40 10.63 2.61
C LYS A 137 -12.44 9.27 3.30
N CYS A 138 -12.06 9.24 4.57
CA CYS A 138 -11.92 8.00 5.34
C CYS A 138 -12.90 7.90 6.51
N ARG A 139 -13.01 6.69 7.07
CA ARG A 139 -13.71 6.41 8.33
C ARG A 139 -12.95 7.01 9.52
N LYS A 140 -13.44 8.11 10.08
CA LYS A 140 -12.74 8.91 11.11
C LYS A 140 -12.52 8.16 12.42
N ASP A 141 -13.46 7.31 12.81
CA ASP A 141 -13.38 6.42 13.96
C ASP A 141 -12.23 5.40 13.79
N ILE A 142 -12.16 4.78 12.62
CA ILE A 142 -11.08 3.83 12.26
C ILE A 142 -9.73 4.55 12.22
N LEU A 143 -9.68 5.75 11.62
CA LEU A 143 -8.48 6.59 11.59
C LEU A 143 -7.96 6.85 13.00
N LYS A 144 -8.84 7.27 13.91
CA LYS A 144 -8.45 7.59 15.28
C LYS A 144 -7.83 6.37 15.98
N VAL A 145 -8.50 5.22 15.91
CA VAL A 145 -8.03 3.97 16.53
C VAL A 145 -6.64 3.58 15.99
N HIS A 146 -6.44 3.65 14.68
CA HIS A 146 -5.14 3.28 14.09
C HIS A 146 -4.06 4.32 14.34
N LYS A 147 -4.40 5.61 14.39
CA LYS A 147 -3.45 6.65 14.79
C LYS A 147 -2.96 6.45 16.22
N GLU A 148 -3.85 6.08 17.15
CA GLU A 148 -3.48 5.72 18.52
C GLU A 148 -2.60 4.46 18.53
N LYS A 149 -3.00 3.40 17.83
CA LYS A 149 -2.25 2.15 17.71
C LYS A 149 -0.81 2.34 17.22
N TYR A 150 -0.59 3.22 16.25
CA TYR A 150 0.74 3.47 15.67
C TYR A 150 1.51 4.62 16.33
N ASN A 151 0.98 5.17 17.43
CA ASN A 151 1.55 6.31 18.16
C ASN A 151 1.73 7.57 17.30
N ILE A 152 0.73 7.89 16.48
CA ILE A 152 0.70 9.06 15.59
C ILE A 152 -0.57 9.91 15.81
N ALA A 153 -1.19 9.83 16.99
CA ALA A 153 -2.41 10.56 17.33
C ALA A 153 -2.30 12.07 17.06
N SER A 154 -1.13 12.66 17.32
CA SER A 154 -0.82 14.07 17.11
C SER A 154 -0.52 14.46 15.64
N TYR A 155 -0.41 13.49 14.72
CA TYR A 155 -0.12 13.77 13.31
C TYR A 155 -1.37 14.28 12.59
N ASN A 156 -1.44 15.59 12.38
CA ASN A 156 -2.62 16.28 11.85
C ASN A 156 -2.41 16.89 10.46
N LYS A 157 -1.42 16.39 9.71
CA LYS A 157 -1.21 16.79 8.31
C LYS A 157 -2.31 16.22 7.40
N GLU A 158 -2.47 16.82 6.22
CA GLU A 158 -3.52 16.46 5.25
C GLU A 158 -3.43 15.00 4.77
N ASP A 159 -2.22 14.44 4.74
CA ASP A 159 -1.92 13.07 4.33
C ASP A 159 -2.13 12.03 5.47
N ALA A 160 -2.66 12.43 6.64
CA ALA A 160 -2.81 11.53 7.79
C ALA A 160 -3.54 10.22 7.46
N ALA A 161 -4.60 10.27 6.64
CA ALA A 161 -5.31 9.07 6.22
C ALA A 161 -4.43 8.14 5.37
N MET A 162 -3.63 8.70 4.47
CA MET A 162 -2.70 7.95 3.63
C MET A 162 -1.60 7.31 4.47
N VAL A 163 -0.97 8.08 5.36
CA VAL A 163 0.05 7.57 6.29
C VAL A 163 -0.49 6.41 7.12
N THR A 164 -1.71 6.53 7.64
CA THR A 164 -2.36 5.45 8.38
C THR A 164 -2.56 4.20 7.52
N ILE A 165 -3.05 4.33 6.29
CA ILE A 165 -3.22 3.20 5.36
C ILE A 165 -1.87 2.52 5.07
N VAL A 166 -0.81 3.30 4.83
CA VAL A 166 0.55 2.76 4.59
C VAL A 166 1.00 1.90 5.76
N LEU A 167 0.79 2.37 7.00
CA LEU A 167 1.16 1.63 8.21
C LEU A 167 0.33 0.35 8.39
N MET A 168 -0.96 0.38 8.03
CA MET A 168 -1.82 -0.80 8.07
C MET A 168 -1.32 -1.88 7.10
N VAL A 169 -0.98 -1.51 5.86
CA VAL A 169 -0.40 -2.44 4.88
C VAL A 169 0.97 -2.96 5.35
N LEU A 170 1.79 -2.08 5.93
CA LEU A 170 3.11 -2.47 6.43
C LEU A 170 3.03 -3.42 7.62
N GLU A 171 2.00 -3.31 8.44
CA GLU A 171 1.73 -4.25 9.53
C GLU A 171 1.47 -5.68 9.00
N ASP A 172 0.74 -5.82 7.89
CA ASP A 172 0.55 -7.13 7.24
C ASP A 172 1.87 -7.68 6.68
N ILE A 173 2.69 -6.81 6.08
CA ILE A 173 4.03 -7.19 5.60
C ILE A 173 4.87 -7.71 6.77
N ILE A 174 4.90 -7.01 7.90
CA ILE A 174 5.64 -7.41 9.11
C ILE A 174 5.15 -8.78 9.61
N LYS A 175 3.82 -8.98 9.68
CA LYS A 175 3.20 -10.24 10.09
C LYS A 175 3.57 -11.39 9.15
N TYR A 176 3.53 -11.16 7.84
CA TYR A 176 3.92 -12.16 6.85
C TYR A 176 5.39 -12.56 6.98
N LEU A 177 6.27 -11.59 7.21
CA LEU A 177 7.70 -11.84 7.44
C LEU A 177 7.97 -12.55 8.78
N GLY A 178 6.95 -12.75 9.62
CA GLY A 178 7.08 -13.39 10.94
C GLY A 178 7.87 -12.53 11.93
N ARG A 179 7.81 -11.21 11.79
CA ARG A 179 8.54 -10.26 12.64
C ARG A 179 7.62 -9.65 13.69
N LYS A 180 8.22 -9.13 14.77
CA LYS A 180 7.47 -8.55 15.89
C LYS A 180 6.71 -7.31 15.41
N GLU A 181 5.44 -7.20 15.80
CA GLU A 181 4.62 -6.04 15.46
C GLU A 181 5.23 -4.72 15.93
N SER A 182 6.07 -4.72 16.97
CA SER A 182 6.80 -3.53 17.45
C SER A 182 7.61 -2.81 16.37
N TYR A 183 8.02 -3.49 15.29
CA TYR A 183 8.67 -2.85 14.15
C TYR A 183 7.79 -1.79 13.47
N ILE A 184 6.45 -1.89 13.56
CA ILE A 184 5.56 -0.86 13.02
C ILE A 184 5.73 0.47 13.74
N LEU A 185 5.97 0.43 15.06
CA LEU A 185 6.18 1.61 15.88
C LEU A 185 7.54 2.26 15.58
N THR A 186 8.55 1.44 15.26
CA THR A 186 9.84 1.95 14.79
C THR A 186 9.69 2.70 13.47
N ILE A 187 8.97 2.11 12.50
CA ILE A 187 8.75 2.77 11.20
C ILE A 187 7.86 4.01 11.33
N SER A 188 6.78 3.93 12.12
CA SER A 188 5.93 5.11 12.36
C SER A 188 6.73 6.24 12.97
N ALA A 189 7.56 5.97 13.99
CA ALA A 189 8.46 6.95 14.56
C ALA A 189 9.42 7.52 13.49
N LEU A 190 10.11 6.68 12.71
CA LEU A 190 11.10 7.14 11.73
C LEU A 190 10.50 8.02 10.60
N LYS A 191 9.29 7.69 10.14
CA LYS A 191 8.66 8.35 8.99
C LYS A 191 7.82 9.55 9.40
N VAL A 192 7.20 9.50 10.58
CA VAL A 192 6.32 10.55 11.08
C VAL A 192 7.08 11.58 11.91
N SER A 193 8.18 11.23 12.59
CA SER A 193 9.00 12.21 13.34
C SER A 193 9.88 13.08 12.43
N LYS A 194 10.38 12.58 11.30
CA LYS A 194 11.12 13.39 10.30
C LYS A 194 10.26 14.51 9.69
N SER A 195 8.94 14.39 9.81
CA SER A 195 7.97 15.42 9.42
C SER A 195 7.87 16.59 10.42
N PHE A 196 8.49 16.50 11.61
CA PHE A 196 8.55 17.55 12.63
C PHE A 196 9.81 18.41 12.56
N SER A 197 10.87 17.96 11.86
CA SER A 197 12.15 18.68 11.80
C SER A 197 12.33 19.56 10.56
N ALA A 198 11.24 19.85 9.84
CA ALA A 198 11.25 20.69 8.63
C ALA A 198 10.49 22.03 8.83
N TYR A 199 10.37 22.49 10.08
CA TYR A 199 9.91 23.84 10.43
C TYR A 199 10.95 24.50 11.32
#